data_AF-A0A519GEJ8-F1
#
_entry.id   AF-A0A519GEJ8-F1
#
_cell.length_a   1.000
_cell.length_b   1.000
_cell.length_c   1.000
_cell.angle_alpha   90.00
_cell.angle_beta   90.00
_cell.angle_gamma   90.00
#
_symmetry.space_group_name_H-M   'P 1'
#
loop_
_entity.id
_entity.type
_entity.pdbx_description
1 polymer ?
#
loop_
_entity_poly.entity_id
_entity_poly.type
_entity_poly.pdbx_seq_one_letter_code
_entity_poly.pdbx_strand_id
1 'polypeptide(L)'
;MESTLTDRYIQAVTRTIPDEQKSDVAAELRGSIADQLEARIAGGATLDDAEREVLNELGDPDKLAAGYADRPLYLIGPRYYLEWWRLLKLLLAIVVPLAAFGIALGQTLAGAPIGGIIGSTIGGAITVAVHLAFWTALVFALVERSDDARTAFAPWTVDKLP
;
A
#
# COMPACT_ATOMS: atom_id res chain seq x y z
N MET A 1 -23.41 10.39 -29.28
CA MET A 1 -23.86 9.22 -28.50
C MET A 1 -23.56 9.55 -27.05
N GLU A 2 -24.57 9.66 -26.21
CA GLU A 2 -24.31 9.76 -24.77
C GLU A 2 -23.58 8.50 -24.32
N SER A 3 -22.52 8.65 -23.53
CA SER A 3 -21.84 7.51 -22.92
C SER A 3 -22.79 6.87 -21.91
N THR A 4 -23.04 5.56 -22.06
CA THR A 4 -23.86 4.80 -21.10
C THR A 4 -23.23 4.82 -19.70
N LEU A 5 -23.99 4.49 -18.65
CA LEU A 5 -23.42 4.37 -17.30
C LEU A 5 -22.35 3.28 -17.29
N THR A 6 -22.59 2.20 -18.03
CA THR A 6 -21.64 1.11 -18.28
C THR A 6 -20.33 1.60 -18.90
N ASP A 7 -20.38 2.41 -19.97
CA ASP A 7 -19.16 2.94 -20.60
C ASP A 7 -18.34 3.78 -19.64
N ARG A 8 -19.00 4.63 -18.84
CA ARG A 8 -18.35 5.44 -17.81
C ARG A 8 -17.76 4.59 -16.69
N TYR A 9 -18.44 3.52 -16.29
CA TYR A 9 -17.96 2.60 -15.26
C TYR A 9 -16.72 1.85 -15.74
N ILE A 10 -16.75 1.29 -16.96
CA ILE A 10 -15.60 0.62 -17.56
C ILE A 10 -14.43 1.59 -17.71
N GLN A 11 -14.68 2.83 -18.12
CA GLN A 11 -13.64 3.85 -18.20
C GLN A 11 -13.04 4.17 -16.82
N ALA A 12 -13.86 4.23 -15.77
CA ALA A 12 -13.39 4.43 -14.40
C ALA A 12 -12.48 3.29 -13.92
N VAL A 13 -12.89 2.03 -14.14
CA VAL A 13 -12.11 0.84 -13.77
C VAL A 13 -10.79 0.78 -14.55
N THR A 14 -10.83 0.99 -15.86
CA THR A 14 -9.65 0.81 -16.74
C THR A 14 -8.65 1.95 -16.67
N ARG A 15 -9.03 3.11 -16.12
CA ARG A 15 -8.14 4.28 -16.03
C ARG A 15 -6.87 4.03 -15.19
N THR A 16 -6.96 3.16 -14.18
CA THR A 16 -5.87 2.90 -13.22
C THR A 16 -5.11 1.60 -13.48
N ILE A 17 -5.56 0.80 -14.44
CA ILE A 17 -4.96 -0.48 -14.87
C ILE A 17 -3.76 -0.22 -15.81
N PRO A 18 -2.70 -1.07 -15.82
CA PRO A 18 -1.61 -0.98 -16.80
C PRO A 18 -2.11 -1.08 -18.25
N ASP A 19 -1.54 -0.29 -19.17
CA ASP A 19 -2.01 -0.21 -20.57
C ASP A 19 -2.10 -1.57 -21.27
N GLU A 20 -1.18 -2.48 -20.96
CA GLU A 20 -1.13 -3.85 -21.51
C GLU A 20 -2.37 -4.69 -21.18
N GLN A 21 -3.02 -4.43 -20.04
CA GLN A 21 -4.19 -5.18 -19.56
C GLN A 21 -5.51 -4.44 -19.77
N LYS A 22 -5.48 -3.15 -20.13
CA LYS A 22 -6.67 -2.30 -20.24
C LYS A 22 -7.69 -2.85 -21.24
N SER A 23 -7.25 -3.29 -22.42
CA SER A 23 -8.14 -3.79 -23.47
C SER A 23 -8.87 -5.05 -23.01
N ASP A 24 -8.15 -5.95 -22.38
CA ASP A 24 -8.64 -7.28 -22.03
C ASP A 24 -9.62 -7.17 -20.86
N VAL A 25 -9.27 -6.40 -19.83
CA VAL A 25 -10.17 -6.11 -18.71
C VAL A 25 -11.42 -5.35 -19.18
N ALA A 26 -11.29 -4.38 -20.10
CA ALA A 26 -12.44 -3.66 -20.63
C ALA A 26 -13.40 -4.58 -21.40
N ALA A 27 -12.87 -5.53 -22.16
CA ALA A 27 -13.66 -6.50 -22.92
C ALA A 27 -14.36 -7.50 -21.99
N GLU A 28 -13.64 -8.03 -21.00
CA GLU A 28 -14.18 -8.94 -19.99
C GLU A 28 -15.31 -8.28 -19.19
N LEU A 29 -15.08 -7.06 -18.69
CA LEU A 29 -16.08 -6.32 -17.90
C LEU A 29 -17.32 -6.01 -18.73
N ARG A 30 -17.14 -5.63 -20.01
CA ARG A 30 -18.26 -5.35 -20.91
C ARG A 30 -19.10 -6.61 -21.16
N GLY A 31 -18.45 -7.77 -21.36
CA GLY A 31 -19.15 -9.05 -21.50
C GLY A 31 -19.92 -9.40 -20.23
N SER A 32 -19.27 -9.37 -19.08
CA SER A 32 -19.90 -9.71 -17.79
C SER A 32 -21.09 -8.79 -17.44
N ILE A 33 -20.97 -7.49 -17.70
CA ILE A 33 -22.07 -6.54 -17.47
C ILE A 33 -23.24 -6.80 -18.44
N ALA A 34 -22.95 -7.09 -19.71
CA ALA A 34 -23.97 -7.40 -20.70
C ALA A 34 -24.76 -8.67 -20.32
N ASP A 35 -24.07 -9.72 -19.88
CA ASP A 35 -24.71 -10.97 -19.44
C ASP A 35 -25.63 -10.75 -18.24
N GLN A 36 -25.18 -9.96 -17.25
CA GLN A 36 -25.99 -9.65 -16.06
C GLN A 36 -27.17 -8.74 -16.36
N LEU A 37 -27.01 -7.79 -17.30
CA LEU A 37 -28.10 -6.94 -17.79
C LEU A 37 -29.17 -7.78 -18.47
N GLU A 38 -28.77 -8.68 -19.39
CA GLU A 38 -29.70 -9.54 -20.12
C GLU A 38 -30.50 -10.43 -19.16
N ALA A 39 -29.85 -11.00 -18.15
CA ALA A 39 -30.51 -11.82 -17.13
C ALA A 39 -31.59 -11.04 -16.34
N ARG A 40 -31.32 -9.78 -15.97
CA ARG A 40 -32.28 -8.93 -15.24
C ARG A 40 -33.43 -8.45 -16.12
N ILE A 41 -33.14 -8.10 -17.37
CA ILE A 41 -34.16 -7.70 -18.34
C ILE A 41 -35.09 -8.89 -18.63
N ALA A 42 -34.54 -10.10 -18.79
CA ALA A 42 -35.34 -11.33 -18.91
C ALA A 42 -36.18 -11.60 -17.65
N GLY A 43 -35.70 -11.18 -16.47
CA GLY A 43 -36.43 -11.19 -15.20
C GLY A 43 -37.51 -10.10 -15.06
N GLY A 44 -37.66 -9.21 -16.05
CA GLY A 44 -38.69 -8.17 -16.08
C GLY A 44 -38.25 -6.80 -15.57
N ALA A 45 -36.95 -6.58 -15.30
CA ALA A 45 -36.43 -5.27 -14.95
C ALA A 45 -36.38 -4.34 -16.17
N THR A 46 -36.49 -3.02 -15.94
CA THR A 46 -36.20 -2.03 -16.99
C THR A 46 -34.69 -1.95 -17.24
N LEU A 47 -34.28 -1.46 -18.41
CA LEU A 47 -32.86 -1.29 -18.73
C LEU A 47 -32.13 -0.38 -17.73
N ASP A 48 -32.74 0.74 -17.32
CA ASP A 48 -32.10 1.70 -16.40
C ASP A 48 -31.97 1.11 -14.98
N ASP A 49 -32.99 0.39 -14.51
CA ASP A 49 -32.96 -0.27 -13.20
C ASP A 49 -31.93 -1.41 -13.18
N ALA A 50 -31.91 -2.24 -14.23
CA ALA A 50 -30.95 -3.32 -14.38
C ALA A 50 -29.51 -2.80 -14.43
N GLU A 51 -29.24 -1.73 -15.18
CA GLU A 51 -27.91 -1.12 -15.27
C GLU A 51 -27.44 -0.59 -13.92
N ARG A 52 -28.31 0.10 -13.17
CA ARG A 52 -27.98 0.60 -11.83
C ARG A 52 -27.72 -0.53 -10.84
N GLU A 53 -28.52 -1.59 -10.88
CA GLU A 53 -28.39 -2.72 -9.97
C GLU A 53 -27.07 -3.47 -10.21
N VAL A 54 -26.75 -3.80 -11.46
CA VAL A 54 -25.48 -4.47 -11.85
C VAL A 54 -24.27 -3.66 -11.41
N LEU A 55 -24.26 -2.36 -11.71
CA LEU A 55 -23.12 -1.50 -11.38
C LEU A 55 -22.96 -1.29 -9.86
N ASN A 56 -24.06 -1.28 -9.11
CA ASN A 56 -24.01 -1.21 -7.64
C ASN A 56 -23.51 -2.52 -7.01
N GLU A 57 -23.85 -3.68 -7.59
CA GLU A 57 -23.34 -4.97 -7.15
C GLU A 57 -21.83 -5.12 -7.40
N LEU A 58 -21.35 -4.64 -8.55
CA LEU A 58 -19.91 -4.56 -8.83
C LEU A 58 -19.19 -3.60 -7.87
N GLY A 59 -19.88 -2.56 -7.40
CA GLY A 59 -19.41 -1.67 -6.35
C GLY A 59 -18.41 -0.62 -6.85
N ASP A 60 -17.47 -0.25 -5.99
CA ASP A 60 -16.52 0.84 -6.25
C ASP A 60 -15.53 0.49 -7.37
N PRO A 61 -15.51 1.24 -8.50
CA PRO A 61 -14.66 0.93 -9.63
C PRO A 61 -13.15 1.01 -9.30
N ASP A 62 -12.74 1.84 -8.33
CA ASP A 62 -11.34 1.93 -7.92
C ASP A 62 -10.89 0.68 -7.16
N LYS A 63 -11.78 0.10 -6.34
CA LYS A 63 -11.51 -1.16 -5.63
C LYS A 63 -11.47 -2.34 -6.59
N LEU A 64 -12.37 -2.36 -7.57
CA LEU A 64 -12.40 -3.39 -8.61
C LEU A 64 -11.12 -3.34 -9.45
N ALA A 65 -10.69 -2.14 -9.85
CA ALA A 65 -9.45 -1.94 -10.59
C ALA A 65 -8.20 -2.37 -9.81
N ALA A 66 -8.17 -2.16 -8.49
CA ALA A 66 -7.06 -2.62 -7.65
C ALA A 66 -6.91 -4.16 -7.66
N GLY A 67 -8.00 -4.90 -7.83
CA GLY A 67 -7.99 -6.36 -7.99
C GLY A 67 -7.38 -6.80 -9.31
N TYR A 68 -7.61 -6.06 -10.40
CA TYR A 68 -7.04 -6.36 -11.73
C TYR A 68 -5.59 -5.89 -11.87
N ALA A 69 -5.25 -4.72 -11.31
CA ALA A 69 -3.95 -4.08 -11.52
C ALA A 69 -2.80 -4.74 -10.74
N ASP A 70 -3.08 -5.75 -9.90
CA ASP A 70 -2.09 -6.36 -9.00
C ASP A 70 -1.34 -5.30 -8.16
N ARG A 71 -2.00 -4.15 -7.95
CA ARG A 71 -1.49 -2.98 -7.22
C ARG A 71 -2.17 -2.95 -5.85
N PRO A 72 -1.56 -3.59 -4.83
CA PRO A 72 -2.11 -3.55 -3.49
C PRO A 72 -2.32 -2.10 -3.02
N LEU A 73 -3.48 -1.81 -2.44
CA LEU A 73 -3.83 -0.50 -1.85
C LEU A 73 -3.08 -0.24 -0.51
N TYR A 74 -2.00 -0.97 -0.25
CA TYR A 74 -1.23 -0.90 0.98
C TYR A 74 0.10 -0.18 0.72
N LEU A 75 0.55 0.61 1.69
CA LEU A 75 1.88 1.25 1.61
C LEU A 75 3.01 0.21 1.74
N ILE A 76 2.81 -0.79 2.60
CA ILE A 76 3.68 -1.95 2.79
C ILE A 76 2.74 -3.16 2.85
N GLY A 77 2.87 -4.08 1.90
CA GLY A 77 1.99 -5.23 1.78
C GLY A 77 2.25 -6.29 2.87
N PRO A 78 1.32 -7.26 3.04
CA PRO A 78 1.46 -8.33 4.03
C PRO A 78 2.73 -9.17 3.83
N ARG A 79 3.27 -9.21 2.60
CA ARG A 79 4.51 -9.91 2.25
C ARG A 79 5.76 -9.35 2.93
N TYR A 80 5.83 -8.03 3.13
CA TYR A 80 7.01 -7.38 3.71
C TYR A 80 6.79 -6.77 5.10
N TYR A 81 5.54 -6.75 5.56
CA TYR A 81 5.19 -6.11 6.81
C TYR A 81 5.97 -6.69 8.00
N LEU A 82 6.15 -8.01 8.07
CA LEU A 82 6.86 -8.65 9.18
C LEU A 82 8.36 -8.34 9.16
N GLU A 83 8.98 -8.37 7.99
CA GLU A 83 10.39 -8.03 7.77
C GLU A 83 10.64 -6.58 8.13
N TRP A 84 9.81 -5.66 7.62
CA TRP A 84 9.83 -4.24 7.97
C TRP A 84 9.72 -4.03 9.47
N TRP A 85 8.74 -4.69 10.11
CA TRP A 85 8.47 -4.51 11.54
C TRP A 85 9.60 -5.04 12.42
N ARG A 86 10.19 -6.19 12.05
CA ARG A 86 11.35 -6.75 12.74
C ARG A 86 12.57 -5.85 12.59
N LEU A 87 12.83 -5.36 11.38
CA LEU A 87 13.96 -4.47 11.11
C LEU A 87 13.81 -3.14 11.85
N LEU A 88 12.63 -2.52 11.81
CA LEU A 88 12.37 -1.27 12.50
C LEU A 88 12.58 -1.41 14.00
N LYS A 89 12.07 -2.49 14.62
CA LYS A 89 12.31 -2.78 16.04
C LYS A 89 13.79 -2.95 16.36
N LEU A 90 14.52 -3.70 15.54
CA LEU A 90 15.95 -3.91 15.70
C LEU A 90 16.72 -2.59 15.63
N LEU A 91 16.42 -1.76 14.62
CA LEU A 91 17.03 -0.44 14.46
C LEU A 91 16.71 0.47 15.65
N LEU A 92 15.45 0.53 16.10
CA LEU A 92 15.07 1.34 17.26
C LEU A 92 15.77 0.87 18.54
N ALA A 93 15.85 -0.45 18.77
CA ALA A 93 16.47 -1.01 19.97
C ALA A 93 17.97 -0.78 20.04
N ILE A 94 18.66 -0.66 18.90
CA ILE A 94 20.11 -0.48 18.85
C ILE A 94 20.46 1.01 18.65
N VAL A 95 19.96 1.63 17.60
CA VAL A 95 20.42 2.95 17.15
C VAL A 95 19.97 4.06 18.10
N VAL A 96 18.76 3.99 18.67
CA VAL A 96 18.26 5.06 19.55
C VAL A 96 19.07 5.14 20.85
N PRO A 97 19.36 4.04 21.57
CA PRO A 97 20.24 4.10 22.74
C PRO A 97 21.67 4.59 22.40
N LEU A 98 22.24 4.14 21.28
CA LEU A 98 23.58 4.61 20.86
C LEU A 98 23.59 6.11 20.56
N ALA A 99 22.57 6.61 19.84
CA ALA A 99 22.44 8.03 19.53
C ALA A 99 22.24 8.85 20.81
N ALA A 100 21.35 8.42 21.70
CA ALA A 100 21.11 9.07 22.98
C ALA A 100 22.41 9.14 23.82
N PHE A 101 23.15 8.03 23.89
CA PHE A 101 24.44 8.00 24.57
C PHE A 101 25.46 8.96 23.95
N GLY A 102 25.59 8.95 22.62
CA GLY A 102 26.51 9.85 21.90
C GLY A 102 26.19 11.33 22.11
N ILE A 103 24.90 11.69 22.09
CA ILE A 103 24.45 13.06 22.35
C ILE A 103 24.74 13.44 23.80
N ALA A 104 24.35 12.61 24.78
CA ALA A 104 24.58 12.88 26.18
C ALA A 104 26.08 13.04 26.50
N LEU A 105 26.92 12.16 25.96
CA LEU A 105 28.37 12.23 26.10
C LEU A 105 28.93 13.51 25.49
N GLY A 106 28.54 13.85 24.26
CA GLY A 106 28.99 15.07 23.59
C GLY A 106 28.63 16.34 24.37
N GLN A 107 27.41 16.41 24.90
CA GLN A 107 26.95 17.55 25.70
C GLN A 107 27.66 17.62 27.07
N THR A 108 27.95 16.48 27.68
CA THR A 108 28.72 16.41 28.93
C THR A 108 30.14 16.93 28.71
N LEU A 109 30.81 16.51 27.64
CA LEU A 109 32.15 16.98 27.28
C LEU A 109 32.17 18.47 26.91
N ALA A 110 31.07 19.00 26.37
CA ALA A 110 30.88 20.42 26.08
C ALA A 110 30.57 21.27 27.32
N GLY A 111 30.46 20.67 28.52
CA GLY A 111 30.15 21.39 29.75
C GLY A 111 28.72 21.93 29.82
N ALA A 112 27.78 21.33 29.08
CA ALA A 112 26.38 21.76 29.08
C ALA A 112 25.72 21.54 30.47
N PRO A 113 24.77 22.40 30.86
CA PRO A 113 24.00 22.18 32.09
C PRO A 113 23.14 20.91 31.97
N ILE A 114 22.86 20.26 33.10
CA ILE A 114 22.11 18.98 33.16
C ILE A 114 20.78 19.05 32.39
N GLY A 115 20.03 20.15 32.52
CA GLY A 115 18.77 20.33 31.78
C GLY A 115 18.97 20.36 30.26
N GLY A 116 20.06 20.95 29.79
CA GLY A 116 20.42 20.98 28.37
C GLY A 116 20.84 19.60 27.85
N ILE A 117 21.59 18.84 28.64
CA ILE A 117 21.98 17.45 28.32
C ILE A 117 20.71 16.58 28.18
N ILE A 118 19.79 16.63 29.15
CA ILE A 118 18.55 15.85 29.12
C ILE A 118 17.69 16.27 27.92
N GLY A 119 17.46 17.57 27.73
CA GLY A 119 16.61 18.08 26.65
C GLY A 119 17.13 17.72 25.27
N SER A 120 18.43 17.90 25.02
CA SER A 120 19.06 17.54 23.74
C SER A 120 19.11 16.03 23.51
N THR A 121 19.34 15.23 24.55
CA THR A 121 19.34 13.77 24.45
C THR A 121 17.97 13.23 24.09
N ILE A 122 16.92 13.68 24.79
CA ILE A 122 15.53 13.27 24.49
C ILE A 122 15.12 13.77 23.10
N GLY A 123 15.35 15.05 22.81
CA GLY A 123 15.00 15.64 21.52
C GLY A 123 15.69 14.93 20.36
N GLY A 124 16.99 14.70 20.47
CA GLY A 124 17.76 13.98 19.45
C GLY A 124 17.37 12.52 19.33
N ALA A 125 17.11 11.81 20.44
CA ALA A 125 16.63 10.42 20.40
C ALA A 125 15.29 10.30 19.65
N ILE A 126 14.34 11.22 19.91
CA ILE A 126 13.07 11.30 19.19
C ILE A 126 13.32 11.58 17.70
N THR A 127 14.17 12.56 17.38
CA THR A 127 14.52 12.88 15.99
C THR A 127 15.09 11.67 15.26
N VAL A 128 16.03 10.93 15.88
CA VAL A 128 16.60 9.71 15.29
C VAL A 128 15.53 8.65 15.10
N ALA A 129 14.68 8.40 16.08
CA ALA A 129 13.60 7.42 15.98
C ALA A 129 12.64 7.73 14.82
N VAL A 130 12.27 9.01 14.63
CA VAL A 130 11.43 9.46 13.51
C VAL A 130 12.12 9.22 12.16
N HIS A 131 13.41 9.53 12.04
CA HIS A 131 14.16 9.27 10.81
C HIS A 131 14.23 7.78 10.49
N LEU A 132 14.48 6.93 11.49
CA LEU A 132 14.48 5.48 11.31
C LEU A 132 13.13 4.98 10.84
N ALA A 133 12.04 5.38 11.49
CA ALA A 133 10.69 4.99 11.09
C ALA A 133 10.37 5.44 9.66
N PHE A 134 10.65 6.70 9.32
CA PHE A 134 10.37 7.28 8.02
C PHE A 134 11.16 6.60 6.90
N TRP A 135 12.49 6.57 7.00
CA TRP A 135 13.33 6.04 5.92
C TRP A 135 13.18 4.53 5.74
N THR A 136 13.02 3.79 6.84
CA THR A 136 12.78 2.34 6.75
C THR A 136 11.43 2.07 6.08
N ALA A 137 10.36 2.79 6.46
CA ALA A 137 9.07 2.66 5.81
C ALA A 137 9.12 3.06 4.33
N LEU A 138 9.82 4.15 3.99
CA LEU A 138 9.94 4.61 2.61
C LEU A 138 10.66 3.60 1.73
N VAL A 139 11.78 3.04 2.19
CA VAL A 139 12.50 1.99 1.43
C VAL A 139 11.59 0.80 1.17
N PHE A 140 10.89 0.31 2.20
CA PHE A 140 9.96 -0.81 2.03
C PHE A 140 8.79 -0.49 1.11
N ALA A 141 8.27 0.74 1.14
CA ALA A 141 7.23 1.19 0.22
C ALA A 141 7.73 1.27 -1.24
N LEU A 142 8.98 1.65 -1.47
CA LEU A 142 9.59 1.63 -2.81
C LEU A 142 9.86 0.21 -3.30
N VAL A 143 10.31 -0.67 -2.40
CA VAL A 143 10.51 -2.10 -2.66
C VAL A 143 9.16 -2.75 -3.04
N GLU A 144 8.08 -2.50 -2.31
CA GLU A 144 6.73 -2.99 -2.66
C GLU A 144 6.28 -2.53 -4.06
N ARG A 145 6.70 -1.35 -4.51
CA ARG A 145 6.31 -0.77 -5.81
C ARG A 145 7.23 -1.12 -6.98
N SER A 146 8.35 -1.81 -6.75
CA SER A 146 9.27 -2.23 -7.82
C SER A 146 9.07 -3.70 -8.15
N ASP A 147 8.89 -4.03 -9.43
CA ASP A 147 8.70 -5.42 -9.88
C ASP A 147 9.91 -6.31 -9.54
N ASP A 148 11.13 -5.76 -9.53
CA ASP A 148 12.38 -6.45 -9.19
C ASP A 148 12.46 -6.92 -7.73
N ALA A 149 11.64 -6.37 -6.83
CA ALA A 149 11.62 -6.80 -5.43
C ALA A 149 10.80 -8.08 -5.21
N ARG A 150 9.92 -8.44 -6.16
CA ARG A 150 9.13 -9.70 -6.09
C ARG A 150 10.03 -10.94 -5.96
N THR A 151 11.29 -10.86 -6.44
CA THR A 151 12.28 -11.95 -6.43
C THR A 151 13.40 -11.82 -5.39
N ALA A 152 13.55 -10.67 -4.71
CA ALA A 152 14.74 -10.36 -3.91
C ALA A 152 14.83 -11.03 -2.52
N PHE A 153 13.74 -11.62 -2.03
CA PHE A 153 13.71 -12.24 -0.70
C PHE A 153 13.56 -13.75 -0.84
N ALA A 154 14.60 -14.48 -0.43
CA ALA A 154 14.65 -15.94 -0.50
C ALA A 154 13.37 -16.55 0.10
N PRO A 155 12.76 -17.55 -0.57
CA PRO A 155 11.53 -18.16 -0.09
C PRO A 155 11.70 -18.65 1.35
N TRP A 156 10.66 -18.46 2.13
CA TRP A 156 10.60 -18.98 3.48
C TRP A 156 10.67 -20.52 3.45
N THR A 157 11.50 -21.11 4.31
CA THR A 157 11.60 -22.58 4.50
C THR A 157 11.36 -22.93 5.96
N VAL A 158 10.93 -24.17 6.18
CA VAL A 158 10.59 -24.73 7.51
C VAL A 158 11.78 -24.69 8.48
N ASP A 159 13.01 -24.62 7.95
CA ASP A 159 14.26 -24.54 8.73
C ASP A 159 14.44 -23.22 9.49
N LYS A 160 13.57 -22.22 9.27
CA LYS A 160 13.60 -20.89 9.91
C LYS A 160 12.65 -20.76 11.12
N LEU A 161 12.17 -21.87 11.66
CA LEU A 161 11.35 -21.90 12.87
C LEU A 161 12.23 -21.66 14.12
N PRO A 162 11.72 -20.93 15.13
CA PRO A 162 12.41 -20.75 16.42
C PRO A 162 12.42 -22.02 17.26
#